data_AF-A0A817RWW5-F1
#
_entry.id   AF-A0A817RWW5-F1
#
_cell.length_a   1.000
_cell.length_b   1.000
_cell.length_c   1.000
_cell.angle_alpha   90.00
_cell.angle_beta   90.00
_cell.angle_gamma   90.00
#
_symmetry.space_group_name_H-M   'P 1'
#
loop_
_entity.id
_entity.type
_entity.pdbx_description
1 polymer ?
#
loop_
_entity_poly.entity_id
_entity_poly.type
_entity_poly.pdbx_seq_one_letter_code
_entity_poly.pdbx_strand_id
1 'polypeptide(L)'
;AVLQLTQDLTRIHNVDEHASWSEERAAISQVAALYQSENREVPLLPGQKFAPVQHSVRALNSILLYSQPNLNNQSASATINSNWTALRLGAARLARQQNNFTLASKLLIQQFQSTHTWTTGPPTSQSSNTSLGSPLRSFHSDASSIETYSLASLVTMIERYQNAHMVMIELETETGKLMHALSLNKANNINITIAIEFLSRSILRHLIHESQSNPQYNNQRLLINIEKCSRNLLHIAKWSRTAIESNHEATTNNVMSLGKLFELRKQYLITGLGVDIAGEPFVRKNMLLDELLIGELLDFSTLTCPNLAKSWFRFADWAYLWGRQLLARSLPLSSPDLGQQVRVILPSEVSSDEVTEISRILSSIRILNDDDSELTASELSSLHSYRTDLSRACSLLTKHPMLIEQLLALHSQYDLRRYFLLEQSCRAYFTYLQLSNTSMYEKKSNNNDDASNVLVTLRLLRVLVRYPQQLRTIFETHLLNMPTVAWKRLIPQLFSRLNHPDSFVRDYVTNLLIRIAKDFPQLILYSVVVGITDDSKMRRIKSRDDNIYQRKSASTHESEDEKSQDDIDEDDEEDDDEEMEEEDDIEKQENAVAMQNSFRLIYNVLSETNSHVVGQVKLFVHELRRVTVLWDEL
;
A
#
# COMPACT_ATOMS: atom_id res chain seq x y z
N ALA A 1 58.56 3.02 13.52
CA ALA A 1 57.59 2.19 12.77
C ALA A 1 56.18 2.80 12.80
N VAL A 2 55.45 2.79 13.92
CA VAL A 2 54.09 3.37 14.00
C VAL A 2 54.06 4.88 13.78
N LEU A 3 55.02 5.61 14.38
CA LEU A 3 55.15 7.07 14.22
C LEU A 3 55.53 7.48 12.78
N GLN A 4 56.18 6.58 12.06
CA GLN A 4 56.62 6.75 10.67
C GLN A 4 55.49 6.45 9.69
N LEU A 5 54.67 5.42 9.98
CA LEU A 5 53.42 5.13 9.28
C LEU A 5 52.38 6.25 9.43
N THR A 6 52.30 6.91 10.59
CA THR A 6 51.47 8.11 10.77
C THR A 6 52.02 9.32 10.00
N GLN A 7 53.34 9.49 9.90
CA GLN A 7 53.95 10.57 9.11
C GLN A 7 53.80 10.34 7.60
N ASP A 8 53.87 9.09 7.15
CA ASP A 8 53.69 8.71 5.74
C ASP A 8 52.21 8.82 5.31
N LEU A 9 51.26 8.47 6.19
CA LEU A 9 49.83 8.70 5.97
C LEU A 9 49.46 10.19 5.93
N THR A 10 50.14 11.06 6.69
CA THR A 10 49.94 12.52 6.61
C THR A 10 50.55 13.14 5.35
N ARG A 11 51.63 12.56 4.79
CA ARG A 11 52.27 13.06 3.57
C ARG A 11 51.54 12.69 2.29
N ILE A 12 50.90 11.52 2.26
CA ILE A 12 50.14 11.03 1.08
C ILE A 12 48.83 11.83 0.87
N HIS A 13 48.36 12.59 1.88
CA HIS A 13 47.04 13.23 1.84
C HIS A 13 47.03 14.74 1.63
N ASN A 14 48.16 15.35 1.25
CA ASN A 14 48.25 16.78 0.92
C ASN A 14 48.02 17.05 -0.57
N VAL A 15 46.93 16.50 -1.13
CA VAL A 15 46.37 16.91 -2.43
C VAL A 15 44.88 17.16 -2.22
N ASP A 16 44.60 18.45 -2.04
CA ASP A 16 43.35 19.21 -2.18
C ASP A 16 42.02 18.44 -2.34
N GLU A 17 41.15 18.55 -1.33
CA GLU A 17 39.88 19.31 -1.39
C GLU A 17 39.06 19.12 -0.08
N HIS A 18 38.89 20.22 0.66
CA HIS A 18 38.18 20.34 1.94
C HIS A 18 36.66 20.48 1.72
N ALA A 19 35.76 19.85 2.47
CA ALA A 19 35.26 20.40 3.75
C ALA A 19 34.38 19.46 4.62
N SER A 20 34.17 18.18 4.29
CA SER A 20 33.27 17.29 5.08
C SER A 20 33.93 16.45 6.17
N TRP A 21 35.22 16.67 6.47
CA TRP A 21 36.06 15.73 7.22
C TRP A 21 36.47 16.22 8.62
N SER A 22 35.93 17.34 9.11
CA SER A 22 36.30 17.87 10.44
C SER A 22 35.71 17.03 11.59
N GLU A 23 34.47 16.58 11.46
CA GLU A 23 33.82 15.70 12.44
C GLU A 23 34.40 14.28 12.42
N GLU A 24 34.78 13.76 11.25
CA GLU A 24 35.49 12.48 11.11
C GLU A 24 36.92 12.54 11.68
N ARG A 25 37.64 13.66 11.51
CA ARG A 25 38.93 13.88 12.19
C ARG A 25 38.78 13.91 13.71
N ALA A 26 37.72 14.51 14.23
CA ALA A 26 37.45 14.56 15.67
C ALA A 26 37.10 13.16 16.24
N ALA A 27 36.27 12.38 15.54
CA ALA A 27 35.89 11.04 15.96
C ALA A 27 37.07 10.06 15.90
N ILE A 28 37.88 10.10 14.83
CA ILE A 28 39.06 9.25 14.68
C ILE A 28 40.17 9.68 15.65
N SER A 29 40.36 10.97 15.88
CA SER A 29 41.32 11.49 16.87
C SER A 29 40.89 11.18 18.31
N GLN A 30 39.59 11.17 18.61
CA GLN A 30 39.09 10.77 19.93
C GLN A 30 39.25 9.27 20.14
N VAL A 31 38.95 8.43 19.16
CA VAL A 31 39.14 6.98 19.26
C VAL A 31 40.63 6.62 19.36
N ALA A 32 41.51 7.33 18.64
CA ALA A 32 42.96 7.15 18.74
C ALA A 32 43.56 7.69 20.06
N ALA A 33 43.06 8.82 20.57
CA ALA A 33 43.49 9.39 21.85
C ALA A 33 43.03 8.54 23.05
N LEU A 34 41.82 7.97 22.99
CA LEU A 34 41.27 7.09 24.03
C LEU A 34 41.99 5.74 24.12
N TYR A 35 42.66 5.30 23.06
CA TYR A 35 43.43 4.04 23.05
C TYR A 35 44.88 4.21 23.50
N GLN A 36 45.40 5.44 23.55
CA GLN A 36 46.73 5.74 24.13
C GLN A 36 46.69 5.78 25.66
N SER A 37 45.52 6.03 26.26
CA SER A 37 45.30 5.90 27.70
C SER A 37 44.77 4.50 28.02
N GLU A 38 45.53 3.71 28.77
CA GLU A 38 45.17 2.34 29.18
C GLU A 38 43.75 2.22 29.78
N ASN A 39 43.17 1.03 29.59
CA ASN A 39 41.89 0.50 30.10
C ASN A 39 40.60 0.79 29.32
N ARG A 40 40.16 -0.29 28.64
CA ARG A 40 38.77 -0.81 28.58
C ARG A 40 37.65 0.22 28.67
N GLU A 41 37.14 0.65 27.52
CA GLU A 41 35.72 0.61 27.14
C GLU A 41 35.58 1.19 25.72
N VAL A 42 34.90 0.46 24.83
CA VAL A 42 34.61 0.94 23.47
C VAL A 42 33.54 2.04 23.59
N PRO A 43 33.74 3.26 23.06
CA PRO A 43 32.75 4.32 23.16
C PRO A 43 31.69 4.11 22.09
N LEU A 44 30.70 3.29 22.39
CA LEU A 44 29.35 3.54 21.90
C LEU A 44 28.53 3.90 23.13
N LEU A 45 28.32 5.21 23.34
CA LEU A 45 27.39 5.68 24.35
C LEU A 45 26.04 4.96 24.19
N PRO A 46 25.35 4.60 25.29
CA PRO A 46 24.08 3.91 25.19
C PRO A 46 23.08 4.77 24.42
N GLY A 47 22.60 4.30 23.27
CA GLY A 47 21.51 4.93 22.53
C GLY A 47 21.82 5.53 21.15
N GLN A 48 23.08 5.58 20.69
CA GLN A 48 23.36 5.97 19.30
C GLN A 48 23.14 4.81 18.31
N LYS A 49 22.17 4.96 17.40
CA LYS A 49 21.99 4.06 16.25
C LYS A 49 22.96 4.45 15.14
N PHE A 50 23.84 3.53 14.76
CA PHE A 50 24.77 3.70 13.63
C PHE A 50 24.00 3.95 12.32
N ALA A 51 24.31 5.05 11.62
CA ALA A 51 23.70 5.43 10.34
C ALA A 51 24.60 5.01 9.16
N PRO A 52 24.27 3.95 8.42
CA PRO A 52 25.15 3.41 7.38
C PRO A 52 25.34 4.34 6.17
N VAL A 53 24.44 5.31 5.94
CA VAL A 53 24.48 6.19 4.75
C VAL A 53 25.58 7.27 4.85
N GLN A 54 26.13 7.50 6.04
CA GLN A 54 27.07 8.61 6.30
C GLN A 54 28.54 8.19 6.34
N HIS A 55 28.86 6.88 6.26
CA HIS A 55 30.22 6.40 6.46
C HIS A 55 30.74 5.57 5.27
N SER A 56 32.00 5.79 4.90
CA SER A 56 32.68 4.99 3.89
C SER A 56 32.97 3.57 4.39
N VAL A 57 32.97 2.58 3.49
CA VAL A 57 33.35 1.19 3.84
C VAL A 57 34.78 1.12 4.37
N ARG A 58 35.66 2.06 3.99
CA ARG A 58 37.03 2.18 4.52
C ARG A 58 37.02 2.51 6.01
N ALA A 59 36.20 3.46 6.46
CA ALA A 59 36.08 3.83 7.87
C ALA A 59 35.60 2.63 8.72
N LEU A 60 34.61 1.89 8.22
CA LEU A 60 34.11 0.69 8.88
C LEU A 60 35.12 -0.45 8.88
N ASN A 61 35.86 -0.64 7.80
CA ASN A 61 36.89 -1.66 7.74
C ASN A 61 38.07 -1.32 8.66
N SER A 62 38.42 -0.03 8.80
CA SER A 62 39.40 0.40 9.81
C SER A 62 38.89 0.15 11.22
N ILE A 63 37.64 0.49 11.53
CA ILE A 63 37.05 0.20 12.85
C ILE A 63 37.10 -1.32 13.10
N LEU A 64 36.68 -2.16 12.14
CA LEU A 64 36.77 -3.63 12.23
C LEU A 64 38.21 -4.13 12.44
N LEU A 65 39.20 -3.54 11.79
CA LEU A 65 40.61 -3.92 11.98
C LEU A 65 41.11 -3.55 13.39
N TYR A 66 40.70 -2.40 13.92
CA TYR A 66 41.13 -1.92 15.23
C TYR A 66 40.34 -2.49 16.42
N SER A 67 39.14 -3.03 16.19
CA SER A 67 38.27 -3.57 17.24
C SER A 67 38.11 -5.09 17.21
N GLN A 68 38.93 -5.81 16.42
CA GLN A 68 39.00 -7.27 16.51
C GLN A 68 39.46 -7.69 17.91
N PRO A 69 38.63 -8.39 18.70
CA PRO A 69 39.11 -8.95 19.95
C PRO A 69 40.16 -10.02 19.64
N ASN A 70 41.29 -9.98 20.34
CA ASN A 70 42.13 -11.16 20.48
C ASN A 70 41.26 -12.30 21.02
N LEU A 71 40.85 -13.21 20.13
CA LEU A 71 39.93 -14.34 20.36
C LEU A 71 40.42 -15.36 21.41
N ASN A 72 41.50 -15.06 22.15
CA ASN A 72 42.07 -15.94 23.17
C ASN A 72 41.50 -15.70 24.58
N ASN A 73 40.75 -14.62 24.84
CA ASN A 73 40.11 -14.42 26.14
C ASN A 73 38.63 -14.82 26.08
N GLN A 74 38.33 -15.99 26.66
CA GLN A 74 37.03 -16.67 26.72
C GLN A 74 35.94 -15.92 27.54
N SER A 75 36.11 -14.63 27.82
CA SER A 75 35.21 -13.82 28.64
C SER A 75 34.72 -12.55 27.94
N ALA A 76 34.62 -12.55 26.60
CA ALA A 76 33.90 -11.49 25.89
C ALA A 76 32.39 -11.62 26.16
N SER A 77 31.78 -10.59 26.78
CA SER A 77 30.36 -10.60 27.13
C SER A 77 29.48 -10.75 25.88
N ALA A 78 28.32 -11.42 26.04
CA ALA A 78 27.37 -11.66 24.93
C ALA A 78 26.97 -10.39 24.15
N THR A 79 27.01 -9.23 24.80
CA THR A 79 26.78 -7.91 24.23
C THR A 79 27.89 -7.42 23.30
N ILE A 80 29.16 -7.75 23.58
CA ILE A 80 30.29 -7.43 22.68
C ILE A 80 30.15 -8.24 21.40
N ASN A 81 29.80 -9.52 21.51
CA ASN A 81 29.56 -10.38 20.34
C ASN A 81 28.37 -9.89 19.50
N SER A 82 27.26 -9.44 20.10
CA SER A 82 26.11 -8.91 19.35
C SER A 82 26.39 -7.57 18.66
N ASN A 83 27.19 -6.70 19.26
CA ASN A 83 27.59 -5.44 18.63
C ASN A 83 28.53 -5.70 17.45
N TRP A 84 29.39 -6.71 17.60
CA TRP A 84 30.31 -7.14 16.55
C TRP A 84 29.59 -7.75 15.34
N THR A 85 28.58 -8.59 15.58
CA THR A 85 27.74 -9.15 14.51
C THR A 85 27.02 -8.03 13.75
N ALA A 86 26.45 -7.07 14.47
CA ALA A 86 25.76 -5.92 13.88
C ALA A 86 26.72 -5.05 13.03
N LEU A 87 27.94 -4.79 13.53
CA LEU A 87 28.93 -3.99 12.83
C LEU A 87 29.43 -4.68 11.56
N ARG A 88 29.74 -5.99 11.62
CA ARG A 88 30.17 -6.77 10.45
C ARG A 88 29.09 -6.89 9.39
N LEU A 89 27.85 -7.16 9.78
CA LEU A 89 26.72 -7.18 8.84
C LEU A 89 26.44 -5.80 8.24
N GLY A 90 26.59 -4.74 9.04
CA GLY A 90 26.51 -3.36 8.57
C GLY A 90 27.60 -3.04 7.52
N ALA A 91 28.84 -3.43 7.78
CA ALA A 91 29.95 -3.27 6.85
C ALA A 91 29.77 -4.08 5.56
N ALA A 92 29.30 -5.34 5.66
CA ALA A 92 28.98 -6.17 4.50
C ALA A 92 27.86 -5.55 3.65
N ARG A 93 26.82 -5.01 4.29
CA ARG A 93 25.72 -4.31 3.62
C ARG A 93 26.22 -3.09 2.84
N LEU A 94 27.10 -2.29 3.44
CA LEU A 94 27.66 -1.11 2.78
C LEU A 94 28.61 -1.48 1.65
N ALA A 95 29.46 -2.49 1.84
CA ALA A 95 30.32 -3.03 0.79
C ALA A 95 29.48 -3.46 -0.42
N ARG A 96 28.35 -4.18 -0.18
CA ARG A 96 27.40 -4.55 -1.23
C ARG A 96 26.76 -3.34 -1.92
N GLN A 97 26.33 -2.33 -1.16
CA GLN A 97 25.72 -1.11 -1.72
C GLN A 97 26.72 -0.29 -2.56
N GLN A 98 28.01 -0.38 -2.27
CA GLN A 98 29.10 0.23 -3.03
C GLN A 98 29.66 -0.69 -4.13
N ASN A 99 28.95 -1.77 -4.48
CA ASN A 99 29.34 -2.77 -5.49
C ASN A 99 30.69 -3.47 -5.22
N ASN A 100 31.18 -3.47 -3.99
CA ASN A 100 32.36 -4.24 -3.59
C ASN A 100 31.95 -5.63 -3.09
N PHE A 101 31.63 -6.52 -4.03
CA PHE A 101 31.07 -7.83 -3.74
C PHE A 101 32.08 -8.79 -3.09
N THR A 102 33.37 -8.69 -3.45
CA THR A 102 34.43 -9.51 -2.83
C THR A 102 34.65 -9.20 -1.36
N LEU A 103 34.58 -7.91 -0.98
CA LEU A 103 34.68 -7.52 0.42
C LEU A 103 33.43 -7.95 1.19
N ALA A 104 32.25 -7.76 0.60
CA ALA A 104 30.99 -8.21 1.19
C ALA A 104 30.99 -9.71 1.48
N SER A 105 31.41 -10.55 0.51
CA SER A 105 31.49 -12.00 0.70
C SER A 105 32.50 -12.39 1.79
N LYS A 106 33.69 -11.77 1.81
CA LYS A 106 34.71 -12.00 2.85
C LYS A 106 34.19 -11.66 4.26
N LEU A 107 33.53 -10.52 4.42
CA LEU A 107 32.97 -10.10 5.71
C LEU A 107 31.87 -11.07 6.19
N LEU A 108 31.04 -11.57 5.28
CA LEU A 108 30.01 -12.57 5.60
C LEU A 108 30.61 -13.93 5.97
N ILE A 109 31.69 -14.37 5.30
CA ILE A 109 32.43 -15.60 5.65
C ILE A 109 33.05 -15.46 7.05
N GLN A 110 33.73 -14.34 7.33
CA GLN A 110 34.31 -14.08 8.66
C GLN A 110 33.24 -14.07 9.75
N GLN A 111 32.07 -13.51 9.46
CA GLN A 111 30.95 -13.52 10.38
C GLN A 111 30.47 -14.95 10.66
N PHE A 112 30.27 -15.75 9.62
CA PHE A 112 29.88 -17.16 9.76
C PHE A 112 30.89 -17.96 10.59
N GLN A 113 32.19 -17.80 10.32
CA GLN A 113 33.26 -18.49 11.05
C GLN A 113 33.31 -18.11 12.53
N SER A 114 33.02 -16.84 12.85
CA SER A 114 33.00 -16.39 14.25
C SER A 114 31.80 -16.89 15.05
N THR A 115 30.66 -17.13 14.39
CA THR A 115 29.45 -17.67 15.05
C THR A 115 29.49 -19.19 15.16
N HIS A 116 30.28 -19.86 14.32
CA HIS A 116 30.43 -21.31 14.29
C HIS A 116 31.89 -21.70 14.55
N THR A 117 32.27 -21.73 15.83
CA THR A 117 33.55 -22.31 16.25
C THR A 117 33.59 -23.78 15.85
N TRP A 118 34.70 -24.22 15.24
CA TRP A 118 34.91 -25.56 14.67
C TRP A 118 35.07 -26.66 15.75
N THR A 119 34.27 -26.64 16.81
CA THR A 119 34.45 -27.48 18.00
C THR A 119 33.67 -28.79 17.97
N THR A 120 32.89 -29.04 16.91
CA THR A 120 32.38 -30.38 16.63
C THR A 120 32.77 -30.72 15.21
N GLY A 121 33.42 -31.88 15.01
CA GLY A 121 33.74 -32.40 13.68
C GLY A 121 32.51 -32.41 12.75
N PRO A 122 32.71 -32.63 11.44
CA PRO A 122 31.61 -32.62 10.47
C PRO A 122 30.45 -33.46 11.03
N PRO A 123 29.22 -32.91 11.12
CA PRO A 123 28.10 -33.68 11.64
C PRO A 123 28.01 -34.96 10.81
N THR A 124 28.18 -36.10 11.47
CA THR A 124 28.04 -37.41 10.85
C THR A 124 26.70 -37.43 10.11
N SER A 125 26.74 -37.83 8.84
CA SER A 125 25.64 -37.85 7.88
C SER A 125 24.55 -38.85 8.27
N GLN A 126 23.91 -38.66 9.42
CA GLN A 126 22.84 -39.49 9.92
C GLN A 126 21.83 -38.63 10.67
N SER A 127 20.97 -37.96 9.91
CA SER A 127 19.58 -37.75 10.31
C SER A 127 18.73 -37.55 9.06
N SER A 128 17.89 -38.54 8.85
CA SER A 128 16.87 -38.69 7.82
C SER A 128 15.92 -37.50 7.67
N ASN A 129 15.56 -37.22 6.42
CA ASN A 129 14.25 -36.75 5.99
C ASN A 129 13.77 -35.39 6.53
N THR A 130 14.47 -34.30 6.20
CA THR A 130 13.79 -33.02 5.92
C THR A 130 13.88 -32.76 4.43
N SER A 131 12.75 -32.87 3.73
CA SER A 131 12.60 -32.89 2.28
C SER A 131 12.91 -31.56 1.58
N LEU A 132 13.78 -30.69 2.09
CA LEU A 132 14.11 -29.38 1.50
C LEU A 132 15.16 -29.46 0.36
N GLY A 133 14.91 -30.32 -0.64
CA GLY A 133 15.56 -30.27 -1.96
C GLY A 133 17.05 -30.66 -1.99
N SER A 134 17.57 -30.84 -3.21
CA SER A 134 18.99 -31.04 -3.47
C SER A 134 19.78 -29.73 -3.24
N PRO A 135 21.11 -29.81 -2.96
CA PRO A 135 21.98 -28.62 -2.89
C PRO A 135 21.79 -27.74 -4.12
N LEU A 136 22.04 -26.41 -4.03
CA LEU A 136 21.95 -25.47 -5.16
C LEU A 136 23.01 -25.76 -6.26
N ARG A 137 22.94 -26.94 -6.91
CA ARG A 137 23.91 -27.46 -7.88
C ARG A 137 24.05 -26.56 -9.11
N SER A 138 22.99 -25.88 -9.53
CA SER A 138 23.01 -24.91 -10.64
C SER A 138 23.84 -23.66 -10.32
N PHE A 139 23.87 -23.20 -9.07
CA PHE A 139 24.70 -22.06 -8.70
C PHE A 139 26.20 -22.40 -8.77
N HIS A 140 26.55 -23.66 -8.49
CA HIS A 140 27.93 -24.13 -8.51
C HIS A 140 28.48 -24.40 -9.91
N SER A 141 27.62 -24.69 -10.90
CA SER A 141 28.04 -24.84 -12.31
C SER A 141 28.36 -23.51 -12.98
N ASP A 142 27.70 -22.43 -12.55
CA ASP A 142 27.70 -21.14 -13.26
C ASP A 142 28.70 -20.13 -12.67
N ALA A 143 29.47 -20.53 -11.66
CA ALA A 143 30.47 -19.68 -10.98
C ALA A 143 31.72 -19.47 -11.85
N SER A 144 31.74 -18.39 -12.63
CA SER A 144 32.84 -18.05 -13.53
C SER A 144 33.83 -17.01 -12.97
N SER A 145 33.36 -16.09 -12.10
CA SER A 145 34.15 -14.97 -11.58
C SER A 145 34.62 -15.18 -10.13
N ILE A 146 35.74 -14.55 -9.74
CA ILE A 146 36.29 -14.62 -8.35
C ILE A 146 35.24 -14.25 -7.29
N GLU A 147 34.34 -13.31 -7.63
CA GLU A 147 33.23 -12.91 -6.77
C GLU A 147 32.26 -14.08 -6.52
N THR A 148 31.89 -14.79 -7.59
CA THR A 148 31.00 -15.96 -7.52
C THR A 148 31.61 -17.14 -6.78
N TYR A 149 32.93 -17.37 -6.87
CA TYR A 149 33.60 -18.44 -6.11
C TYR A 149 33.56 -18.20 -4.60
N SER A 150 33.86 -16.97 -4.15
CA SER A 150 33.80 -16.64 -2.72
C SER A 150 32.39 -16.80 -2.15
N LEU A 151 31.38 -16.43 -2.94
CA LEU A 151 29.98 -16.60 -2.58
C LEU A 151 29.56 -18.07 -2.59
N ALA A 152 29.99 -18.85 -3.58
CA ALA A 152 29.73 -20.29 -3.66
C ALA A 152 30.30 -21.02 -2.44
N SER A 153 31.52 -20.68 -2.01
CA SER A 153 32.10 -21.21 -0.78
C SER A 153 31.22 -20.90 0.43
N LEU A 154 30.76 -19.65 0.58
CA LEU A 154 29.86 -19.26 1.65
C LEU A 154 28.51 -19.99 1.58
N VAL A 155 27.90 -20.15 0.40
CA VAL A 155 26.64 -20.86 0.23
C VAL A 155 26.79 -22.34 0.61
N THR A 156 27.86 -23.02 0.16
CA THR A 156 28.12 -24.40 0.59
C THR A 156 28.33 -24.51 2.10
N MET A 157 28.98 -23.51 2.70
CA MET A 157 29.23 -23.49 4.13
C MET A 157 27.92 -23.30 4.89
N ILE A 158 27.05 -22.39 4.46
CA ILE A 158 25.72 -22.23 5.02
C ILE A 158 24.93 -23.53 4.86
N GLU A 159 24.79 -24.06 3.65
CA GLU A 159 24.04 -25.30 3.35
C GLU A 159 24.46 -26.49 4.23
N ARG A 160 25.76 -26.66 4.51
CA ARG A 160 26.27 -27.71 5.40
C ARG A 160 25.78 -27.58 6.85
N TYR A 161 25.57 -26.35 7.33
CA TYR A 161 25.12 -26.05 8.69
C TYR A 161 23.60 -25.76 8.78
N GLN A 162 22.88 -25.76 7.65
CA GLN A 162 21.44 -25.53 7.61
C GLN A 162 20.65 -26.61 8.37
N ASN A 163 21.16 -27.85 8.45
CA ASN A 163 20.50 -28.95 9.15
C ASN A 163 20.50 -28.79 10.69
N ALA A 164 21.33 -27.90 11.26
CA ALA A 164 21.45 -27.70 12.70
C ALA A 164 20.65 -26.50 13.24
N HIS A 165 19.94 -25.75 12.38
CA HIS A 165 19.23 -24.51 12.78
C HIS A 165 20.11 -23.45 13.47
N MET A 166 21.41 -23.48 13.21
CA MET A 166 22.40 -22.64 13.89
C MET A 166 22.65 -21.30 13.18
N VAL A 167 22.22 -21.15 11.92
CA VAL A 167 22.55 -19.97 11.11
C VAL A 167 21.55 -18.83 11.36
N MET A 168 22.07 -17.65 11.66
CA MET A 168 21.27 -16.45 11.89
C MET A 168 20.59 -15.99 10.59
N ILE A 169 19.27 -15.80 10.62
CA ILE A 169 18.47 -15.34 9.47
C ILE A 169 19.00 -14.02 8.85
N GLU A 170 19.60 -13.13 9.64
CA GLU A 170 20.20 -11.88 9.13
C GLU A 170 21.38 -12.14 8.21
N LEU A 171 22.21 -13.15 8.52
CA LEU A 171 23.32 -13.54 7.68
C LEU A 171 22.78 -14.04 6.34
N GLU A 172 21.80 -14.94 6.37
CA GLU A 172 21.17 -15.49 5.16
C GLU A 172 20.45 -14.41 4.33
N THR A 173 19.87 -13.42 5.01
CA THR A 173 19.23 -12.28 4.36
C THR A 173 20.25 -11.44 3.57
N GLU A 174 21.40 -11.12 4.18
CA GLU A 174 22.44 -10.34 3.49
C GLU A 174 23.15 -11.17 2.41
N THR A 175 23.29 -12.49 2.59
CA THR A 175 23.85 -13.37 1.54
C THR A 175 22.89 -13.48 0.35
N GLY A 176 21.58 -13.64 0.58
CA GLY A 176 20.58 -13.61 -0.48
C GLY A 176 20.55 -12.27 -1.23
N LYS A 177 20.67 -11.15 -0.52
CA LYS A 177 20.79 -9.82 -1.14
C LYS A 177 22.06 -9.66 -1.96
N LEU A 178 23.17 -10.27 -1.53
CA LEU A 178 24.43 -10.29 -2.30
C LEU A 178 24.28 -11.13 -3.57
N MET A 179 23.64 -12.31 -3.49
CA MET A 179 23.31 -13.14 -4.66
C MET A 179 22.48 -12.36 -5.68
N HIS A 180 21.41 -11.69 -5.23
CA HIS A 180 20.58 -10.85 -6.08
C HIS A 180 21.35 -9.66 -6.68
N ALA A 181 22.23 -9.01 -5.91
CA ALA A 181 23.04 -7.91 -6.45
C ALA A 181 24.00 -8.40 -7.54
N LEU A 182 24.55 -9.60 -7.41
CA LEU A 182 25.40 -10.22 -8.42
C LEU A 182 24.61 -10.67 -9.65
N SER A 183 23.36 -11.12 -9.51
CA SER A 183 22.52 -11.48 -10.66
C SER A 183 22.10 -10.28 -11.52
N LEU A 184 22.03 -9.08 -10.94
CA LEU A 184 21.80 -7.86 -11.72
C LEU A 184 23.02 -7.48 -12.57
N ASN A 185 24.21 -7.93 -12.19
CA ASN A 185 25.42 -7.69 -12.98
C ASN A 185 25.49 -8.71 -14.13
N LYS A 186 25.18 -8.25 -15.35
CA LYS A 186 25.18 -9.08 -16.57
C LYS A 186 26.47 -9.87 -16.79
N ALA A 187 27.59 -9.43 -16.22
CA ALA A 187 28.87 -10.12 -16.31
C ALA A 187 28.94 -11.47 -15.56
N ASN A 188 28.08 -11.68 -14.55
CA ASN A 188 28.22 -12.81 -13.64
C ASN A 188 27.38 -14.05 -14.03
N ASN A 189 26.55 -13.99 -15.08
CA ASN A 189 25.69 -15.10 -15.55
C ASN A 189 24.87 -15.80 -14.44
N ILE A 190 24.52 -15.11 -13.35
CA ILE A 190 23.71 -15.68 -12.25
C ILE A 190 22.24 -15.38 -12.51
N ASN A 191 21.40 -16.42 -12.45
CA ASN A 191 19.95 -16.25 -12.53
C ASN A 191 19.36 -15.74 -11.19
N ILE A 192 18.49 -14.74 -11.27
CA ILE A 192 17.77 -14.15 -10.13
C ILE A 192 17.01 -15.23 -9.33
N THR A 193 16.50 -16.27 -10.01
CA THR A 193 15.75 -17.38 -9.39
C THR A 193 16.56 -18.14 -8.34
N ILE A 194 17.89 -18.16 -8.43
CA ILE A 194 18.75 -18.81 -7.44
C ILE A 194 18.72 -18.05 -6.10
N ALA A 195 18.74 -16.71 -6.14
CA ALA A 195 18.63 -15.89 -4.93
C ALA A 195 17.25 -16.07 -4.28
N ILE A 196 16.20 -16.19 -5.11
CA ILE A 196 14.83 -16.46 -4.66
C ILE A 196 14.74 -17.85 -4.00
N GLU A 197 15.28 -18.90 -4.62
CA GLU A 197 15.31 -20.27 -4.06
C GLU A 197 16.06 -20.29 -2.72
N PHE A 198 17.25 -19.66 -2.63
CA PHE A 198 18.04 -19.59 -1.41
C PHE A 198 17.26 -18.95 -0.25
N LEU A 199 16.66 -17.77 -0.50
CA LEU A 199 15.92 -17.06 0.55
C LEU A 199 14.62 -17.79 0.91
N SER A 200 13.97 -18.45 -0.05
CA SER A 200 12.78 -19.28 0.19
C SER A 200 13.08 -20.45 1.12
N ARG A 201 14.20 -21.15 0.91
CA ARG A 201 14.68 -22.23 1.80
C ARG A 201 14.96 -21.73 3.22
N SER A 202 15.58 -20.55 3.35
CA SER A 202 15.83 -19.91 4.64
C SER A 202 14.51 -19.65 5.39
N ILE A 203 13.53 -19.02 4.73
CA ILE A 203 12.22 -18.71 5.34
C ILE A 203 11.50 -19.98 5.78
N LEU A 204 11.41 -20.99 4.90
CA LEU A 204 10.76 -22.27 5.22
C LEU A 204 11.32 -22.88 6.50
N ARG A 205 12.65 -22.93 6.62
CA ARG A 205 13.31 -23.55 7.75
C ARG A 205 13.04 -22.79 9.05
N HIS A 206 13.17 -21.47 9.04
CA HIS A 206 12.93 -20.66 10.24
C HIS A 206 11.46 -20.75 10.67
N LEU A 207 10.49 -20.67 9.74
CA LEU A 207 9.07 -20.79 10.08
C LEU A 207 8.67 -22.18 10.62
N ILE A 208 9.21 -23.27 10.04
CA ILE A 208 8.93 -24.64 10.51
C ILE A 208 9.53 -24.88 11.90
N HIS A 209 10.74 -24.40 12.15
CA HIS A 209 11.35 -24.55 13.47
C HIS A 209 10.61 -23.74 14.53
N GLU A 210 10.15 -22.54 14.17
CA GLU A 210 9.40 -21.67 15.07
C GLU A 210 8.05 -22.28 15.46
N SER A 211 7.36 -22.97 14.55
CA SER A 211 6.13 -23.70 14.88
C SER A 211 6.35 -24.91 15.78
N GLN A 212 7.56 -25.47 15.82
CA GLN A 212 7.94 -26.61 16.67
C GLN A 212 8.51 -26.18 18.03
N SER A 213 8.85 -24.90 18.23
CA SER A 213 9.50 -24.40 19.43
C SER A 213 8.52 -24.08 20.56
N ASN A 214 8.86 -24.45 21.81
CA ASN A 214 7.99 -24.34 22.98
C ASN A 214 7.73 -22.85 23.36
N PRO A 215 6.46 -22.39 23.49
CA PRO A 215 6.12 -20.96 23.61
C PRO A 215 6.48 -20.27 24.94
N GLN A 216 7.03 -20.99 25.93
CA GLN A 216 7.24 -20.46 27.28
C GLN A 216 8.58 -19.72 27.51
N TYR A 217 9.57 -19.81 26.61
CA TYR A 217 10.95 -19.39 26.94
C TYR A 217 11.64 -18.40 25.98
N ASN A 218 11.05 -17.99 24.85
CA ASN A 218 11.79 -17.15 23.86
C ASN A 218 10.94 -16.21 22.97
N ASN A 219 9.86 -15.64 23.51
CA ASN A 219 8.89 -14.85 22.73
C ASN A 219 9.51 -13.68 21.95
N GLN A 220 10.51 -12.98 22.50
CA GLN A 220 11.09 -11.81 21.81
C GLN A 220 11.96 -12.19 20.61
N ARG A 221 12.81 -13.23 20.74
CA ARG A 221 13.67 -13.70 19.64
C ARG A 221 12.85 -14.33 18.51
N LEU A 222 11.80 -15.08 18.88
CA LEU A 222 10.81 -15.63 17.97
C LEU A 222 10.14 -14.52 17.14
N LEU A 223 9.59 -13.48 17.80
CA LEU A 223 8.94 -12.36 17.12
C LEU A 223 9.89 -11.63 16.16
N ILE A 224 11.15 -11.43 16.55
CA ILE A 224 12.17 -10.78 15.69
C ILE A 224 12.47 -11.61 14.44
N ASN A 225 12.57 -12.93 14.58
CA ASN A 225 12.84 -13.81 13.44
C ASN A 225 11.63 -13.90 12.50
N ILE A 226 10.42 -14.02 13.03
CA ILE A 226 9.17 -13.98 12.25
C ILE A 226 9.06 -12.67 11.47
N GLU A 227 9.36 -11.53 12.10
CA GLU A 227 9.40 -10.23 11.41
C GLU A 227 10.42 -10.23 10.26
N LYS A 228 11.58 -10.87 10.44
CA LYS A 228 12.61 -11.00 9.39
C LYS A 228 12.17 -11.94 8.27
N CYS A 229 11.49 -13.05 8.57
CA CYS A 229 10.85 -13.92 7.58
C CYS A 229 9.85 -13.13 6.72
N SER A 230 8.98 -12.34 7.35
CA SER A 230 8.03 -11.46 6.65
C SER A 230 8.74 -10.44 5.75
N ARG A 231 9.80 -9.78 6.23
CA ARG A 231 10.62 -8.88 5.39
C ARG A 231 11.32 -9.60 4.23
N ASN A 232 11.71 -10.84 4.41
CA ASN A 232 12.32 -11.66 3.37
C ASN A 232 11.30 -12.09 2.31
N LEU A 233 10.04 -12.35 2.69
CA LEU A 233 8.94 -12.53 1.74
C LEU A 233 8.75 -11.28 0.86
N LEU A 234 8.84 -10.08 1.44
CA LEU A 234 8.79 -8.83 0.66
C LEU A 234 9.97 -8.69 -0.31
N HIS A 235 11.16 -9.16 0.06
CA HIS A 235 12.30 -9.21 -0.83
C HIS A 235 12.07 -10.17 -1.99
N ILE A 236 11.55 -11.37 -1.71
CA ILE A 236 11.22 -12.35 -2.75
C ILE A 236 10.17 -11.80 -3.70
N ALA A 237 9.07 -11.24 -3.20
CA ALA A 237 8.03 -10.63 -4.03
C ALA A 237 8.62 -9.54 -4.96
N LYS A 238 9.51 -8.69 -4.45
CA LYS A 238 10.21 -7.68 -5.26
C LYS A 238 11.11 -8.32 -6.32
N TRP A 239 11.89 -9.34 -5.96
CA TRP A 239 12.82 -10.02 -6.86
C TRP A 239 12.09 -10.81 -7.95
N SER A 240 10.96 -11.43 -7.61
CA SER A 240 10.05 -12.08 -8.54
C SER A 240 9.56 -11.10 -9.60
N ARG A 241 9.12 -9.90 -9.18
CA ARG A 241 8.70 -8.85 -10.12
C ARG A 241 9.83 -8.41 -11.05
N THR A 242 11.04 -8.19 -10.51
CA THR A 242 12.19 -7.84 -11.36
C THR A 242 12.56 -8.97 -12.32
N ALA A 243 12.38 -10.23 -11.93
CA ALA A 243 12.64 -11.37 -12.80
C ALA A 243 11.67 -11.39 -14.00
N ILE A 244 10.38 -11.11 -13.76
CA ILE A 244 9.36 -10.97 -14.80
C ILE A 244 9.72 -9.82 -15.76
N GLU A 245 10.04 -8.64 -15.23
CA GLU A 245 10.39 -7.45 -16.03
C GLU A 245 11.64 -7.66 -16.89
N SER A 246 12.60 -8.46 -16.41
CA SER A 246 13.86 -8.75 -17.11
C SER A 246 13.77 -9.86 -18.18
N ASN A 247 12.59 -10.46 -18.40
CA ASN A 247 12.39 -11.60 -19.32
C ASN A 247 13.39 -12.76 -19.11
N HIS A 248 13.79 -13.03 -17.87
CA HIS A 248 14.55 -14.24 -17.60
C HIS A 248 13.64 -15.45 -17.88
N GLU A 249 14.03 -16.30 -18.84
CA GLU A 249 13.28 -17.50 -19.30
C GLU A 249 12.90 -18.48 -18.16
N ALA A 250 13.50 -18.32 -16.98
CA ALA A 250 13.10 -19.02 -15.76
C ALA A 250 11.99 -18.26 -15.02
N THR A 251 10.74 -18.60 -15.30
CA THR A 251 9.59 -18.15 -14.51
C THR A 251 9.75 -18.54 -13.04
N THR A 252 9.26 -17.70 -12.13
CA THR A 252 9.29 -17.96 -10.68
C THR A 252 8.56 -19.24 -10.29
N ASN A 253 7.68 -19.73 -11.17
CA ASN A 253 6.96 -21.00 -11.06
C ASN A 253 7.87 -22.22 -10.92
N ASN A 254 9.09 -22.17 -11.46
CA ASN A 254 10.02 -23.32 -11.44
C ASN A 254 10.81 -23.45 -10.12
N VAL A 255 10.61 -22.52 -9.18
CA VAL A 255 11.32 -22.50 -7.90
C VAL A 255 10.64 -23.45 -6.91
N MET A 256 11.24 -24.62 -6.68
CA MET A 256 10.67 -25.69 -5.84
C MET A 256 10.39 -25.25 -4.39
N SER A 257 11.25 -24.42 -3.81
CA SER A 257 11.07 -23.96 -2.43
C SER A 257 9.97 -22.91 -2.30
N LEU A 258 9.69 -22.14 -3.37
CA LEU A 258 8.51 -21.28 -3.42
C LEU A 258 7.23 -22.11 -3.39
N GLY A 259 7.16 -23.21 -4.15
CA GLY A 259 6.02 -24.13 -4.12
C GLY A 259 5.69 -24.63 -2.70
N LYS A 260 6.72 -24.96 -1.91
CA LYS A 260 6.53 -25.36 -0.50
C LYS A 260 6.08 -24.22 0.40
N LEU A 261 6.50 -22.98 0.13
CA LEU A 261 6.02 -21.81 0.87
C LEU A 261 4.53 -21.60 0.61
N PHE A 262 4.07 -21.77 -0.63
CA PHE A 262 2.64 -21.70 -0.94
C PHE A 262 1.84 -22.81 -0.27
N GLU A 263 2.39 -24.02 -0.17
CA GLU A 263 1.75 -25.11 0.57
C GLU A 263 1.64 -24.79 2.08
N LEU A 264 2.69 -24.21 2.69
CA LEU A 264 2.60 -23.73 4.07
C LEU A 264 1.56 -22.63 4.21
N ARG A 265 1.51 -21.66 3.29
CA ARG A 265 0.49 -20.61 3.28
C ARG A 265 -0.93 -21.20 3.23
N LYS A 266 -1.14 -22.22 2.41
CA LYS A 266 -2.43 -22.92 2.31
C LYS A 266 -2.88 -23.51 3.65
N GLN A 267 -1.96 -23.96 4.50
CA GLN A 267 -2.30 -24.40 5.86
C GLN A 267 -2.86 -23.26 6.72
N TYR A 268 -2.32 -22.04 6.61
CA TYR A 268 -2.88 -20.86 7.28
C TYR A 268 -4.32 -20.58 6.80
N LEU A 269 -4.56 -20.66 5.49
CA LEU A 269 -5.91 -20.49 4.93
C LEU A 269 -6.90 -21.52 5.49
N ILE A 270 -6.51 -22.79 5.61
CA ILE A 270 -7.36 -23.86 6.17
C ILE A 270 -7.74 -23.55 7.62
N THR A 271 -6.87 -22.88 8.38
CA THR A 271 -7.17 -22.42 9.75
C THR A 271 -8.08 -21.20 9.82
N GLY A 272 -8.56 -20.68 8.68
CA GLY A 272 -9.41 -19.50 8.58
C GLY A 272 -8.63 -18.18 8.63
N LEU A 273 -7.30 -18.22 8.48
CA LEU A 273 -6.43 -17.04 8.48
C LEU A 273 -6.04 -16.66 7.06
N GLY A 274 -6.29 -15.40 6.68
CA GLY A 274 -5.88 -14.83 5.41
C GLY A 274 -6.93 -14.88 4.32
N VAL A 275 -6.51 -14.52 3.11
CA VAL A 275 -7.40 -14.29 1.98
C VAL A 275 -7.05 -15.24 0.85
N ASP A 276 -8.02 -16.00 0.35
CA ASP A 276 -7.79 -16.90 -0.79
C ASP A 276 -7.90 -16.13 -2.12
N ILE A 277 -6.84 -15.40 -2.46
CA ILE A 277 -6.76 -14.59 -3.70
C ILE A 277 -6.78 -15.52 -4.91
N ALA A 278 -5.98 -16.59 -4.86
CA ALA A 278 -5.99 -17.61 -5.90
C ALA A 278 -7.36 -18.27 -6.02
N GLY A 279 -8.12 -18.42 -4.93
CA GLY A 279 -9.48 -18.94 -4.85
C GLY A 279 -10.49 -18.18 -5.72
N GLU A 280 -10.33 -16.87 -5.84
CA GLU A 280 -11.30 -16.01 -6.53
C GLU A 280 -11.32 -16.24 -8.05
N PRO A 281 -12.43 -16.74 -8.62
CA PRO A 281 -12.50 -17.11 -10.04
C PRO A 281 -12.23 -15.94 -10.99
N PHE A 282 -12.69 -14.74 -10.62
CA PHE A 282 -12.50 -13.54 -11.44
C PHE A 282 -11.02 -13.15 -11.54
N VAL A 283 -10.30 -13.18 -10.40
CA VAL A 283 -8.87 -12.88 -10.36
C VAL A 283 -8.08 -13.96 -11.08
N ARG A 284 -8.33 -15.24 -10.77
CA ARG A 284 -7.62 -16.39 -11.35
C ARG A 284 -7.71 -16.44 -12.88
N LYS A 285 -8.86 -16.09 -13.45
CA LYS A 285 -9.09 -16.14 -14.91
C LYS A 285 -8.43 -14.99 -15.66
N ASN A 286 -8.32 -13.81 -15.03
CA ASN A 286 -7.98 -12.56 -15.70
C ASN A 286 -6.58 -12.02 -15.37
N MET A 287 -5.86 -12.69 -14.47
CA MET A 287 -4.54 -12.31 -13.99
C MET A 287 -3.47 -13.32 -14.40
N LEU A 288 -2.28 -12.84 -14.73
CA LEU A 288 -1.14 -13.71 -15.03
C LEU A 288 -0.71 -14.48 -13.77
N LEU A 289 -0.32 -15.75 -13.94
CA LEU A 289 0.05 -16.62 -12.83
C LEU A 289 1.21 -16.05 -12.00
N ASP A 290 2.25 -15.53 -12.65
CA ASP A 290 3.41 -14.97 -11.94
C ASP A 290 3.03 -13.77 -11.06
N GLU A 291 2.08 -12.95 -11.51
CA GLU A 291 1.57 -11.80 -10.75
C GLU A 291 0.68 -12.25 -9.59
N LEU A 292 -0.13 -13.29 -9.79
CA LEU A 292 -0.92 -13.91 -8.74
C LEU A 292 -0.03 -14.45 -7.61
N LEU A 293 1.07 -15.13 -7.97
CA LEU A 293 2.05 -15.63 -7.00
C LEU A 293 2.72 -14.50 -6.20
N ILE A 294 2.97 -13.34 -6.82
CA ILE A 294 3.47 -12.16 -6.11
C ILE A 294 2.44 -11.68 -5.07
N GLY A 295 1.16 -11.62 -5.43
CA GLY A 295 0.07 -11.27 -4.51
C GLY A 295 0.00 -12.22 -3.31
N GLU A 296 0.07 -13.52 -3.59
CA GLU A 296 0.07 -14.58 -2.59
C GLU A 296 1.27 -14.49 -1.62
N LEU A 297 2.47 -14.13 -2.13
CA LEU A 297 3.65 -13.87 -1.30
C LEU A 297 3.50 -12.63 -0.42
N LEU A 298 2.91 -11.56 -0.97
CA LEU A 298 2.65 -10.33 -0.23
C LEU A 298 1.61 -10.56 0.87
N ASP A 299 0.53 -11.27 0.59
CA ASP A 299 -0.44 -11.67 1.62
C ASP A 299 0.20 -12.61 2.64
N PHE A 300 1.05 -13.56 2.23
CA PHE A 300 1.74 -14.41 3.20
C PHE A 300 2.65 -13.59 4.14
N SER A 301 3.20 -12.47 3.66
CA SER A 301 3.97 -11.56 4.50
C SER A 301 3.12 -10.84 5.57
N THR A 302 1.83 -10.58 5.30
CA THR A 302 0.90 -10.00 6.29
C THR A 302 0.48 -11.07 7.32
N LEU A 303 0.29 -12.31 6.89
CA LEU A 303 -0.05 -13.44 7.77
C LEU A 303 1.09 -13.82 8.72
N THR A 304 2.32 -13.86 8.21
CA THR A 304 3.49 -14.18 9.02
C THR A 304 3.75 -13.13 10.09
N CYS A 305 3.63 -11.84 9.76
CA CYS A 305 3.82 -10.76 10.73
C CYS A 305 2.75 -9.67 10.60
N PRO A 306 1.60 -9.82 11.30
CA PRO A 306 0.50 -8.86 11.25
C PRO A 306 0.87 -7.47 11.80
N ASN A 307 1.90 -7.37 12.65
CA ASN A 307 2.32 -6.09 13.25
C ASN A 307 3.28 -5.29 12.34
N LEU A 308 3.70 -5.83 11.20
CA LEU A 308 4.61 -5.15 10.29
C LEU A 308 3.84 -4.25 9.32
N ALA A 309 3.73 -2.95 9.58
CA ALA A 309 3.02 -2.01 8.69
C ALA A 309 3.49 -2.09 7.22
N LYS A 310 4.78 -2.34 6.99
CA LYS A 310 5.34 -2.42 5.64
C LYS A 310 4.77 -3.57 4.80
N SER A 311 4.39 -4.71 5.38
CA SER A 311 3.80 -5.82 4.62
C SER A 311 2.42 -5.43 4.13
N TRP A 312 1.57 -4.89 5.02
CA TRP A 312 0.24 -4.39 4.70
C TRP A 312 0.26 -3.34 3.60
N PHE A 313 1.15 -2.34 3.68
CA PHE A 313 1.29 -1.33 2.64
C PHE A 313 1.59 -1.95 1.27
N ARG A 314 2.54 -2.91 1.20
CA ARG A 314 2.95 -3.51 -0.08
C ARG A 314 1.88 -4.42 -0.67
N PHE A 315 1.19 -5.18 0.17
CA PHE A 315 0.04 -5.98 -0.24
C PHE A 315 -1.10 -5.08 -0.75
N ALA A 316 -1.44 -4.03 -0.01
CA ALA A 316 -2.49 -3.10 -0.38
C ALA A 316 -2.19 -2.36 -1.69
N ASP A 317 -0.93 -1.94 -1.90
CA ASP A 317 -0.46 -1.29 -3.13
C ASP A 317 -0.60 -2.21 -4.34
N TRP A 318 -0.18 -3.47 -4.23
CA TRP A 318 -0.36 -4.46 -5.28
C TRP A 318 -1.84 -4.71 -5.58
N ALA A 319 -2.66 -4.94 -4.56
CA ALA A 319 -4.09 -5.23 -4.70
C ALA A 319 -4.86 -4.03 -5.31
N TYR A 320 -4.48 -2.80 -4.94
CA TYR A 320 -5.05 -1.58 -5.50
C TYR A 320 -4.80 -1.45 -7.00
N LEU A 321 -3.53 -1.61 -7.41
CA LEU A 321 -3.11 -1.45 -8.80
C LEU A 321 -3.77 -2.51 -9.69
N TRP A 322 -3.74 -3.78 -9.28
CA TRP A 322 -4.37 -4.86 -10.02
C TRP A 322 -5.90 -4.78 -9.99
N GLY A 323 -6.51 -4.37 -8.86
CA GLY A 323 -7.95 -4.14 -8.78
C GLY A 323 -8.42 -3.12 -9.81
N ARG A 324 -7.74 -1.95 -9.89
CA ARG A 324 -8.04 -0.95 -10.92
C ARG A 324 -7.79 -1.46 -12.34
N GLN A 325 -6.66 -2.13 -12.56
CA GLN A 325 -6.30 -2.63 -13.88
C GLN A 325 -7.28 -3.68 -14.40
N LEU A 326 -7.79 -4.57 -13.54
CA LEU A 326 -8.80 -5.55 -13.92
C LEU A 326 -10.15 -4.90 -14.22
N LEU A 327 -10.56 -3.90 -13.44
CA LEU A 327 -11.79 -3.13 -13.70
C LEU A 327 -11.70 -2.34 -15.00
N ALA A 328 -10.54 -1.73 -15.29
CA ALA A 328 -10.31 -0.93 -16.49
C ALA A 328 -10.36 -1.74 -17.80
N ARG A 329 -10.20 -3.07 -17.75
CA ARG A 329 -10.22 -3.94 -18.93
C ARG A 329 -11.63 -4.34 -19.40
N SER A 330 -12.68 -3.87 -18.72
CA SER A 330 -14.10 -4.17 -19.03
C SER A 330 -14.36 -5.66 -19.28
N LEU A 331 -13.73 -6.52 -18.49
CA LEU A 331 -13.75 -7.96 -18.73
C LEU A 331 -15.13 -8.52 -18.33
N PRO A 332 -15.85 -9.18 -19.26
CA PRO A 332 -17.13 -9.75 -18.92
C PRO A 332 -16.95 -10.88 -17.90
N LEU A 333 -17.84 -10.96 -16.91
CA LEU A 333 -17.88 -12.15 -16.05
C LEU A 333 -18.45 -13.31 -16.85
N SER A 334 -17.56 -14.07 -17.48
CA SER A 334 -17.91 -15.33 -18.12
C SER A 334 -18.05 -16.39 -17.01
N SER A 335 -19.30 -16.51 -16.52
CA SER A 335 -19.77 -17.60 -15.67
C SER A 335 -20.52 -18.61 -16.54
N PRO A 336 -20.17 -19.91 -16.49
CA PRO A 336 -20.87 -20.94 -17.26
C PRO A 336 -22.35 -21.09 -16.84
N ASP A 337 -22.68 -20.67 -15.60
CA ASP A 337 -24.05 -20.76 -15.05
C ASP A 337 -24.90 -19.52 -15.31
N LEU A 338 -24.33 -18.39 -15.76
CA LEU A 338 -25.09 -17.14 -15.88
C LEU A 338 -26.29 -17.30 -16.83
N GLY A 339 -26.07 -17.93 -17.99
CA GLY A 339 -27.15 -18.18 -18.95
C GLY A 339 -28.22 -19.13 -18.42
N GLN A 340 -27.87 -20.07 -17.54
CA GLN A 340 -28.85 -20.97 -16.90
C GLN A 340 -29.66 -20.23 -15.84
N GLN A 341 -29.02 -19.42 -15.00
CA GLN A 341 -29.69 -18.62 -13.97
C GLN A 341 -30.62 -17.56 -14.58
N VAL A 342 -30.20 -16.93 -15.67
CA VAL A 342 -31.05 -15.99 -16.44
C VAL A 342 -32.27 -16.72 -17.03
N ARG A 343 -32.11 -17.96 -17.53
CA ARG A 343 -33.24 -18.79 -18.01
C ARG A 343 -34.20 -19.25 -16.91
N VAL A 344 -33.75 -19.34 -15.65
CA VAL A 344 -34.63 -19.66 -14.52
C VAL A 344 -35.53 -18.47 -14.17
N ILE A 345 -35.03 -17.25 -14.37
CA ILE A 345 -35.77 -16.01 -14.08
C ILE A 345 -36.74 -15.66 -15.21
N LEU A 346 -36.33 -15.88 -16.47
CA LEU A 346 -37.11 -15.50 -17.64
C LEU A 346 -38.18 -16.57 -18.01
N PRO A 347 -39.39 -16.17 -18.44
CA PRO A 347 -40.39 -17.08 -18.98
C PRO A 347 -39.91 -17.85 -20.22
N SER A 348 -40.51 -19.02 -20.49
CA SER A 348 -40.17 -19.90 -21.63
C SER A 348 -40.37 -19.28 -23.02
N GLU A 349 -41.03 -18.12 -23.10
CA GLU A 349 -41.33 -17.39 -24.34
C GLU A 349 -40.13 -16.58 -24.88
N VAL A 350 -39.07 -16.42 -24.09
CA VAL A 350 -37.87 -15.63 -24.47
C VAL A 350 -36.95 -16.44 -25.38
N SER A 351 -36.49 -15.83 -26.47
CA SER A 351 -35.59 -16.46 -27.43
C SER A 351 -34.20 -16.73 -26.84
N SER A 352 -33.47 -17.70 -27.42
CA SER A 352 -32.10 -17.98 -26.98
C SER A 352 -31.15 -16.79 -27.21
N ASP A 353 -31.43 -15.95 -28.20
CA ASP A 353 -30.59 -14.81 -28.55
C ASP A 353 -30.78 -13.65 -27.55
N GLU A 354 -32.03 -13.36 -27.14
CA GLU A 354 -32.33 -12.40 -26.07
C GLU A 354 -31.69 -12.81 -24.74
N VAL A 355 -31.69 -14.11 -24.40
CA VAL A 355 -31.00 -14.62 -23.21
C VAL A 355 -29.50 -14.36 -23.28
N THR A 356 -28.87 -14.53 -24.45
CA THR A 356 -27.44 -14.23 -24.61
C THR A 356 -27.14 -12.75 -24.50
N GLU A 357 -28.01 -11.88 -25.03
CA GLU A 357 -27.85 -10.43 -24.95
C GLU A 357 -28.06 -9.91 -23.52
N ILE A 358 -29.08 -10.40 -22.82
CA ILE A 358 -29.28 -10.12 -21.38
C ILE A 358 -28.07 -10.60 -20.57
N SER A 359 -27.56 -11.80 -20.86
CA SER A 359 -26.35 -12.32 -20.20
C SER A 359 -25.12 -11.46 -20.50
N ARG A 360 -25.00 -10.90 -21.71
CA ARG A 360 -23.94 -9.97 -22.09
C ARG A 360 -24.06 -8.66 -21.30
N ILE A 361 -25.26 -8.10 -21.18
CA ILE A 361 -25.52 -6.86 -20.43
C ILE A 361 -25.21 -7.07 -18.95
N LEU A 362 -25.73 -8.12 -18.32
CA LEU A 362 -25.48 -8.44 -16.91
C LEU A 362 -24.01 -8.78 -16.63
N SER A 363 -23.30 -9.36 -17.60
CA SER A 363 -21.87 -9.63 -17.49
C SER A 363 -20.98 -8.46 -17.87
N SER A 364 -21.53 -7.33 -18.35
CA SER A 364 -20.74 -6.14 -18.68
C SER A 364 -20.39 -5.32 -17.43
N ILE A 365 -19.24 -4.63 -17.46
CA ILE A 365 -18.88 -3.59 -16.49
C ILE A 365 -19.09 -2.26 -17.20
N ARG A 366 -19.98 -1.41 -16.68
CA ARG A 366 -19.97 0.01 -17.05
C ARG A 366 -18.82 0.68 -16.29
N ILE A 367 -17.68 0.81 -16.97
CA ILE A 367 -16.51 1.47 -16.41
C ILE A 367 -16.83 2.96 -16.29
N LEU A 368 -16.81 3.46 -15.07
CA LEU A 368 -16.59 4.89 -14.82
C LEU A 368 -15.23 5.25 -15.41
N ASN A 369 -15.14 6.21 -16.33
CA ASN A 369 -13.88 6.60 -16.99
C ASN A 369 -12.75 6.75 -15.96
N ASP A 370 -11.52 6.34 -16.32
CA ASP A 370 -10.38 6.42 -15.37
C ASP A 370 -9.81 7.83 -15.18
N ASP A 371 -10.37 8.79 -15.91
CA ASP A 371 -10.06 10.20 -15.75
C ASP A 371 -10.42 10.65 -14.33
N ASP A 372 -9.59 11.52 -13.75
CA ASP A 372 -9.79 12.08 -12.40
C ASP A 372 -10.98 13.08 -12.33
N SER A 373 -11.81 13.08 -13.36
CA SER A 373 -13.05 13.84 -13.45
C SER A 373 -14.02 13.42 -12.35
N GLU A 374 -14.76 14.40 -11.82
CA GLU A 374 -15.79 14.14 -10.84
C GLU A 374 -16.93 13.38 -11.50
N LEU A 375 -17.33 12.26 -10.92
CA LEU A 375 -18.38 11.41 -11.46
C LEU A 375 -19.70 12.17 -11.41
N THR A 376 -20.44 12.14 -12.51
CA THR A 376 -21.79 12.69 -12.51
C THR A 376 -22.73 11.79 -11.72
N ALA A 377 -23.85 12.33 -11.24
CA ALA A 377 -24.88 11.54 -10.57
C ALA A 377 -25.41 10.41 -11.48
N SER A 378 -25.58 10.70 -12.77
CA SER A 378 -25.94 9.74 -13.82
C SER A 378 -24.92 8.60 -13.95
N GLU A 379 -23.63 8.89 -13.88
CA GLU A 379 -22.56 7.86 -13.92
C GLU A 379 -22.57 6.94 -12.69
N LEU A 380 -22.89 7.48 -11.51
CA LEU A 380 -23.05 6.71 -10.27
C LEU A 380 -24.36 5.91 -10.24
N SER A 381 -25.42 6.38 -10.92
CA SER A 381 -26.69 5.68 -11.11
C SER A 381 -26.60 4.62 -12.23
N SER A 382 -25.63 3.71 -12.11
CA SER A 382 -25.45 2.62 -13.07
C SER A 382 -26.70 1.75 -13.20
N LEU A 383 -27.51 1.63 -12.14
CA LEU A 383 -28.75 0.83 -12.12
C LEU A 383 -29.84 1.34 -13.08
N HIS A 384 -30.02 2.65 -13.23
CA HIS A 384 -31.02 3.19 -14.16
C HIS A 384 -30.63 2.86 -15.61
N SER A 385 -29.34 2.93 -15.91
CA SER A 385 -28.79 2.59 -17.22
C SER A 385 -28.82 1.09 -17.55
N TYR A 386 -28.66 0.21 -16.54
CA TYR A 386 -28.87 -1.23 -16.72
C TYR A 386 -30.36 -1.56 -16.93
N ARG A 387 -31.26 -0.84 -16.26
CA ARG A 387 -32.71 -1.00 -16.44
C ARG A 387 -33.14 -0.68 -17.86
N THR A 388 -32.67 0.44 -18.43
CA THR A 388 -32.99 0.83 -19.81
C THR A 388 -32.40 -0.15 -20.83
N ASP A 389 -31.17 -0.62 -20.63
CA ASP A 389 -30.55 -1.64 -21.48
C ASP A 389 -31.28 -2.98 -21.45
N LEU A 390 -31.68 -3.44 -20.26
CA LEU A 390 -32.46 -4.66 -20.11
C LEU A 390 -33.83 -4.54 -20.78
N SER A 391 -34.52 -3.40 -20.64
CA SER A 391 -35.78 -3.16 -21.35
C SER A 391 -35.62 -3.09 -22.87
N ARG A 392 -34.46 -2.63 -23.37
CA ARG A 392 -34.15 -2.63 -24.82
C ARG A 392 -33.87 -4.03 -25.34
N ALA A 393 -33.18 -4.86 -24.54
CA ALA A 393 -32.80 -6.22 -24.93
C ALA A 393 -34.00 -7.19 -24.98
N CYS A 394 -35.05 -6.96 -24.19
CA CYS A 394 -36.26 -7.77 -24.25
C CYS A 394 -37.51 -6.94 -23.92
N SER A 395 -38.42 -6.86 -24.89
CA SER A 395 -39.68 -6.10 -24.76
C SER A 395 -40.63 -6.61 -23.65
N LEU A 396 -40.46 -7.86 -23.21
CA LEU A 396 -41.22 -8.44 -22.09
C LEU A 396 -40.79 -7.86 -20.74
N LEU A 397 -39.53 -7.42 -20.61
CA LEU A 397 -39.01 -6.83 -19.36
C LEU A 397 -39.65 -5.46 -19.07
N THR A 398 -40.02 -4.70 -20.11
CA THR A 398 -40.74 -3.42 -19.98
C THR A 398 -42.10 -3.59 -19.30
N LYS A 399 -42.74 -4.76 -19.47
CA LYS A 399 -44.07 -5.08 -18.90
C LYS A 399 -43.99 -5.70 -17.51
N HIS A 400 -42.84 -6.21 -17.10
CA HIS A 400 -42.65 -6.95 -15.85
C HIS A 400 -41.48 -6.40 -15.02
N PRO A 401 -41.68 -5.31 -14.26
CA PRO A 401 -40.60 -4.67 -13.48
C PRO A 401 -39.97 -5.59 -12.43
N MET A 402 -40.71 -6.59 -11.93
CA MET A 402 -40.20 -7.58 -10.97
C MET A 402 -39.11 -8.48 -11.56
N LEU A 403 -39.15 -8.78 -12.86
CA LEU A 403 -38.11 -9.57 -13.52
C LEU A 403 -36.82 -8.77 -13.65
N ILE A 404 -36.93 -7.47 -13.93
CA ILE A 404 -35.78 -6.56 -13.95
C ILE A 404 -35.10 -6.53 -12.57
N GLU A 405 -35.85 -6.39 -11.49
CA GLU A 405 -35.28 -6.42 -10.13
C GLU A 405 -34.54 -7.74 -9.82
N GLN A 406 -35.09 -8.87 -10.26
CA GLN A 406 -34.44 -10.18 -10.09
C GLN A 406 -33.15 -10.30 -10.91
N LEU A 407 -33.13 -9.79 -12.14
CA LEU A 407 -31.92 -9.75 -12.97
C LEU A 407 -30.87 -8.79 -12.42
N LEU A 408 -31.27 -7.62 -11.91
CA LEU A 408 -30.37 -6.66 -11.25
C LEU A 408 -29.81 -7.23 -9.94
N ALA A 409 -30.62 -7.96 -9.16
CA ALA A 409 -30.14 -8.67 -7.98
C ALA A 409 -29.09 -9.72 -8.36
N LEU A 410 -29.30 -10.43 -9.47
CA LEU A 410 -28.33 -11.37 -10.01
C LEU A 410 -27.04 -10.64 -10.41
N HIS A 411 -27.11 -9.53 -11.16
CA HIS A 411 -25.96 -8.69 -11.48
C HIS A 411 -25.15 -8.26 -10.25
N SER A 412 -25.81 -7.79 -9.20
CA SER A 412 -25.16 -7.35 -7.95
C SER A 412 -24.30 -8.43 -7.29
N GLN A 413 -24.71 -9.70 -7.37
CA GLN A 413 -23.94 -10.82 -6.81
C GLN A 413 -22.65 -11.10 -7.59
N TYR A 414 -22.68 -10.93 -8.92
CA TYR A 414 -21.51 -11.11 -9.78
C TYR A 414 -20.57 -9.89 -9.73
N ASP A 415 -21.13 -8.71 -9.51
CA ASP A 415 -20.38 -7.46 -9.39
C ASP A 415 -19.43 -7.44 -8.21
N LEU A 416 -19.84 -7.93 -7.04
CA LEU A 416 -19.00 -7.94 -5.84
C LEU A 416 -17.64 -8.64 -6.07
N ARG A 417 -17.61 -9.69 -6.89
CA ARG A 417 -16.38 -10.42 -7.22
C ARG A 417 -15.36 -9.58 -8.00
N ARG A 418 -15.83 -8.59 -8.76
CA ARG A 418 -14.96 -7.67 -9.53
C ARG A 418 -14.15 -6.75 -8.61
N TYR A 419 -14.78 -6.33 -7.52
CA TYR A 419 -14.21 -5.41 -6.55
C TYR A 419 -13.35 -6.09 -5.48
N PHE A 420 -13.28 -7.44 -5.49
CA PHE A 420 -12.55 -8.23 -4.51
C PHE A 420 -11.14 -7.67 -4.20
N LEU A 421 -10.30 -7.42 -5.22
CA LEU A 421 -8.95 -6.90 -4.98
C LEU A 421 -8.95 -5.48 -4.39
N LEU A 422 -9.89 -4.62 -4.78
CA LEU A 422 -10.04 -3.30 -4.19
C LEU A 422 -10.50 -3.38 -2.74
N GLU A 423 -11.41 -4.30 -2.43
CA GLU A 423 -11.84 -4.60 -1.07
C GLU A 423 -10.67 -5.06 -0.19
N GLN A 424 -9.86 -6.02 -0.67
CA GLN A 424 -8.66 -6.47 0.05
C GLN A 424 -7.64 -5.33 0.22
N SER A 425 -7.49 -4.49 -0.80
CA SER A 425 -6.65 -3.31 -0.73
C SER A 425 -7.12 -2.34 0.36
N CYS A 426 -8.42 -2.05 0.45
CA CYS A 426 -8.98 -1.17 1.47
C CYS A 426 -8.73 -1.72 2.88
N ARG A 427 -9.04 -3.00 3.11
CA ARG A 427 -8.76 -3.67 4.39
C ARG A 427 -7.29 -3.53 4.78
N ALA A 428 -6.39 -3.82 3.86
CA ALA A 428 -4.95 -3.75 4.10
C ALA A 428 -4.43 -2.32 4.30
N TYR A 429 -5.02 -1.32 3.63
CA TYR A 429 -4.69 0.08 3.89
C TYR A 429 -5.18 0.56 5.25
N PHE A 430 -6.37 0.13 5.68
CA PHE A 430 -6.88 0.47 7.00
C PHE A 430 -6.03 -0.12 8.12
N THR A 431 -5.63 -1.39 8.01
CA THR A 431 -4.71 -2.00 8.98
C THR A 431 -3.34 -1.32 8.94
N TYR A 432 -2.81 -0.98 7.76
CA TYR A 432 -1.58 -0.19 7.64
C TYR A 432 -1.67 1.14 8.40
N LEU A 433 -2.75 1.91 8.20
CA LEU A 433 -2.94 3.20 8.87
C LEU A 433 -3.06 3.05 10.39
N GLN A 434 -3.73 2.01 10.87
CA GLN A 434 -3.81 1.72 12.30
C GLN A 434 -2.42 1.44 12.89
N LEU A 435 -1.63 0.60 12.24
CA LEU A 435 -0.26 0.26 12.67
C LEU A 435 0.71 1.44 12.55
N SER A 436 0.58 2.27 11.51
CA SER A 436 1.44 3.44 11.31
C SER A 436 1.21 4.49 12.40
N ASN A 437 -0.02 4.61 12.92
CA ASN A 437 -0.32 5.48 14.06
C ASN A 437 0.22 4.97 15.38
N THR A 438 0.15 3.67 15.65
CA THR A 438 0.79 3.09 16.85
C THR A 438 2.29 3.36 16.86
N SER A 439 2.95 3.25 15.70
CA SER A 439 4.40 3.47 15.61
C SER A 439 4.83 4.94 15.67
N MET A 440 3.93 5.90 15.38
CA MET A 440 4.17 7.35 15.54
C MET A 440 4.40 7.79 16.99
N TYR A 441 3.81 7.10 17.97
CA TYR A 441 4.02 7.40 19.39
C TYR A 441 5.40 6.93 19.90
N GLU A 442 6.03 5.97 19.23
CA GLU A 442 7.27 5.33 19.68
C GLU A 442 8.53 5.73 18.87
N LYS A 443 8.38 6.27 17.66
CA LYS A 443 9.51 6.62 16.78
C LYS A 443 9.31 8.00 16.14
N LYS A 444 10.38 8.82 16.11
CA LYS A 444 10.42 10.07 15.33
C LYS A 444 10.06 9.76 13.87
N SER A 445 8.99 10.40 13.37
CA SER A 445 8.51 10.34 12.00
C SER A 445 9.67 10.47 11.00
N ASN A 446 9.78 9.50 10.08
CA ASN A 446 10.58 9.67 8.87
C ASN A 446 9.68 10.31 7.79
N ASN A 447 10.20 11.29 7.06
CA ASN A 447 9.48 11.96 5.96
C ASN A 447 8.86 11.01 4.92
N ASN A 448 9.44 9.82 4.71
CA ASN A 448 8.93 8.81 3.79
C ASN A 448 7.63 8.14 4.27
N ASP A 449 7.43 8.04 5.58
CA ASP A 449 6.23 7.43 6.16
C ASP A 449 5.04 8.39 6.04
N ASP A 450 5.29 9.69 6.17
CA ASP A 450 4.30 10.75 5.94
C ASP A 450 3.82 10.76 4.47
N ALA A 451 4.73 10.66 3.50
CA ALA A 451 4.38 10.57 2.08
C ALA A 451 3.54 9.32 1.76
N SER A 452 3.89 8.19 2.40
CA SER A 452 3.16 6.93 2.25
C SER A 452 1.75 7.03 2.84
N ASN A 453 1.59 7.66 4.01
CA ASN A 453 0.28 7.91 4.62
C ASN A 453 -0.62 8.79 3.73
N VAL A 454 -0.07 9.86 3.14
CA VAL A 454 -0.81 10.71 2.19
C VAL A 454 -1.26 9.91 0.97
N LEU A 455 -0.36 9.10 0.38
CA LEU A 455 -0.70 8.24 -0.76
C LEU A 455 -1.86 7.28 -0.42
N VAL A 456 -1.79 6.60 0.73
CA VAL A 456 -2.80 5.64 1.16
C VAL A 456 -4.16 6.32 1.36
N THR A 457 -4.19 7.43 2.08
CA THR A 457 -5.43 8.17 2.34
C THR A 457 -6.05 8.75 1.07
N LEU A 458 -5.25 9.23 0.10
CA LEU A 458 -5.74 9.64 -1.22
C LEU A 458 -6.34 8.48 -2.01
N ARG A 459 -5.71 7.29 -1.98
CA ARG A 459 -6.23 6.11 -2.66
C ARG A 459 -7.54 5.64 -2.03
N LEU A 460 -7.64 5.62 -0.71
CA LEU A 460 -8.88 5.30 0.01
C LEU A 460 -9.98 6.31 -0.32
N LEU A 461 -9.67 7.61 -0.36
CA LEU A 461 -10.64 8.64 -0.75
C LEU A 461 -11.12 8.45 -2.19
N ARG A 462 -10.21 8.14 -3.13
CA ARG A 462 -10.58 7.82 -4.52
C ARG A 462 -11.50 6.61 -4.61
N VAL A 463 -11.22 5.56 -3.84
CA VAL A 463 -12.07 4.35 -3.82
C VAL A 463 -13.44 4.65 -3.21
N LEU A 464 -13.51 5.43 -2.13
CA LEU A 464 -14.77 5.86 -1.51
C LEU A 464 -15.64 6.65 -2.49
N VAL A 465 -15.05 7.61 -3.19
CA VAL A 465 -15.75 8.48 -4.15
C VAL A 465 -16.20 7.69 -5.39
N ARG A 466 -15.39 6.75 -5.87
CA ARG A 466 -15.65 6.07 -7.15
C ARG A 466 -16.47 4.80 -7.06
N TYR A 467 -16.40 4.09 -5.92
CA TYR A 467 -17.11 2.82 -5.73
C TYR A 467 -17.88 2.81 -4.40
N PRO A 468 -18.73 3.82 -4.12
CA PRO A 468 -19.34 3.98 -2.81
C PRO A 468 -20.28 2.83 -2.45
N GLN A 469 -21.13 2.42 -3.39
CA GLN A 469 -22.13 1.37 -3.16
C GLN A 469 -21.50 -0.01 -2.98
N GLN A 470 -20.52 -0.35 -3.82
CA GLN A 470 -19.92 -1.69 -3.86
C GLN A 470 -19.00 -1.95 -2.66
N LEU A 471 -18.35 -0.92 -2.11
CA LEU A 471 -17.41 -1.04 -1.00
C LEU A 471 -17.94 -0.46 0.33
N ARG A 472 -19.22 -0.10 0.37
CA ARG A 472 -19.91 0.50 1.51
C ARG A 472 -19.62 -0.19 2.83
N THR A 473 -19.80 -1.51 2.87
CA THR A 473 -19.67 -2.35 4.08
C THR A 473 -18.28 -2.22 4.71
N ILE A 474 -17.23 -2.13 3.91
CA ILE A 474 -15.84 -2.04 4.36
C ILE A 474 -15.55 -0.66 4.94
N PHE A 475 -16.09 0.40 4.34
CA PHE A 475 -15.95 1.75 4.87
C PHE A 475 -16.74 1.93 6.18
N GLU A 476 -18.01 1.52 6.24
CA GLU A 476 -18.85 1.60 7.44
C GLU A 476 -18.20 0.91 8.64
N THR A 477 -17.66 -0.29 8.45
CA THR A 477 -16.97 -1.04 9.51
C THR A 477 -15.72 -0.35 10.04
N HIS A 478 -15.03 0.44 9.20
CA HIS A 478 -13.77 1.09 9.60
C HIS A 478 -13.94 2.54 10.05
N LEU A 479 -15.08 3.20 9.77
CA LEU A 479 -15.31 4.63 10.05
C LEU A 479 -14.91 5.06 11.47
N LEU A 480 -15.26 4.26 12.49
CA LEU A 480 -14.96 4.57 13.90
C LEU A 480 -13.51 4.31 14.28
N ASN A 481 -12.87 3.33 13.65
CA ASN A 481 -11.52 2.89 13.98
C ASN A 481 -10.44 3.62 13.17
N MET A 482 -10.82 4.49 12.23
CA MET A 482 -9.87 5.24 11.42
C MET A 482 -9.09 6.24 12.27
N PRO A 483 -7.75 6.30 12.16
CA PRO A 483 -6.94 7.26 12.88
C PRO A 483 -6.98 8.63 12.18
N THR A 484 -7.50 9.65 12.87
CA THR A 484 -7.69 11.02 12.36
C THR A 484 -6.38 11.71 11.96
N VAL A 485 -5.26 11.36 12.60
CA VAL A 485 -3.93 11.92 12.32
C VAL A 485 -3.49 11.73 10.87
N ALA A 486 -3.84 10.59 10.26
CA ALA A 486 -3.50 10.29 8.88
C ALA A 486 -4.25 11.19 7.87
N TRP A 487 -5.45 11.64 8.24
CA TRP A 487 -6.36 12.38 7.36
C TRP A 487 -6.21 13.90 7.44
N LYS A 488 -5.52 14.42 8.47
CA LYS A 488 -5.43 15.88 8.70
C LYS A 488 -4.83 16.68 7.53
N ARG A 489 -3.97 16.06 6.70
CA ARG A 489 -3.37 16.72 5.52
C ARG A 489 -4.33 16.78 4.33
N LEU A 490 -5.40 15.96 4.35
CA LEU A 490 -6.39 15.87 3.29
C LEU A 490 -7.70 16.60 3.61
N ILE A 491 -7.72 17.42 4.67
CA ILE A 491 -8.92 18.17 5.06
C ILE A 491 -9.52 18.97 3.88
N PRO A 492 -8.75 19.71 3.07
CA PRO A 492 -9.31 20.41 1.90
C PRO A 492 -9.97 19.47 0.89
N GLN A 493 -9.37 18.31 0.63
CA GLN A 493 -9.88 17.29 -0.29
C GLN A 493 -11.13 16.61 0.27
N LEU A 494 -11.26 16.48 1.59
CA LEU A 494 -12.49 15.98 2.22
C LEU A 494 -13.62 17.01 2.06
N PHE A 495 -13.35 18.29 2.29
CA PHE A 495 -14.36 19.34 2.11
C PHE A 495 -14.89 19.42 0.68
N SER A 496 -14.03 19.24 -0.33
CA SER A 496 -14.47 19.25 -1.73
C SER A 496 -15.44 18.12 -2.07
N ARG A 497 -15.48 17.03 -1.27
CA ARG A 497 -16.35 15.88 -1.49
C ARG A 497 -17.66 15.92 -0.70
N LEU A 498 -17.95 17.01 0.00
CA LEU A 498 -19.27 17.22 0.62
C LEU A 498 -20.38 17.48 -0.42
N ASN A 499 -20.05 17.82 -1.67
CA ASN A 499 -21.03 17.96 -2.77
C ASN A 499 -21.26 16.67 -3.57
N HIS A 500 -20.69 15.54 -3.14
CA HIS A 500 -20.72 14.32 -3.93
C HIS A 500 -22.17 13.85 -4.13
N PRO A 501 -22.58 13.37 -5.32
CA PRO A 501 -23.98 12.97 -5.59
C PRO A 501 -24.43 11.76 -4.75
N ASP A 502 -23.52 10.85 -4.42
CA ASP A 502 -23.83 9.73 -3.51
C ASP A 502 -23.93 10.20 -2.04
N SER A 503 -25.08 9.98 -1.41
CA SER A 503 -25.38 10.38 -0.02
C SER A 503 -24.52 9.66 1.02
N PHE A 504 -24.18 8.39 0.77
CA PHE A 504 -23.32 7.62 1.66
C PHE A 504 -21.91 8.24 1.73
N VAL A 505 -21.36 8.71 0.60
CA VAL A 505 -20.07 9.44 0.60
C VAL A 505 -20.16 10.72 1.42
N ARG A 506 -21.21 11.52 1.23
CA ARG A 506 -21.40 12.78 1.98
C ARG A 506 -21.46 12.50 3.49
N ASP A 507 -22.24 11.52 3.91
CA ASP A 507 -22.39 11.14 5.31
C ASP A 507 -21.08 10.61 5.89
N TYR A 508 -20.37 9.75 5.14
CA TYR A 508 -19.09 9.20 5.56
C TYR A 508 -18.05 10.31 5.79
N VAL A 509 -17.89 11.19 4.80
CA VAL A 509 -16.95 12.31 4.86
C VAL A 509 -17.32 13.29 5.97
N THR A 510 -18.61 13.58 6.15
CA THR A 510 -19.11 14.45 7.23
C THR A 510 -18.75 13.87 8.59
N ASN A 511 -19.02 12.58 8.83
CA ASN A 511 -18.68 11.91 10.08
C ASN A 511 -17.17 11.85 10.34
N LEU A 512 -16.37 11.62 9.30
CA LEU A 512 -14.91 11.67 9.41
C LEU A 512 -14.42 13.07 9.77
N LEU A 513 -14.93 14.12 9.12
CA LEU A 513 -14.61 15.52 9.43
C LEU A 513 -15.04 15.90 10.86
N ILE A 514 -16.18 15.40 11.34
CA ILE A 514 -16.61 15.57 12.74
C ILE A 514 -15.57 14.96 13.70
N ARG A 515 -15.06 13.75 13.41
CA ARG A 515 -14.01 13.13 14.25
C ARG A 515 -12.72 13.94 14.22
N ILE A 516 -12.29 14.39 13.03
CA ILE A 516 -11.11 15.26 12.89
C ILE A 516 -11.34 16.59 13.62
N ALA A 517 -12.55 17.14 13.64
CA ALA A 517 -12.87 18.40 14.30
C ALA A 517 -12.74 18.29 15.83
N LYS A 518 -13.03 17.11 16.39
CA LYS A 518 -12.81 16.83 17.82
C LYS A 518 -11.33 16.76 18.18
N ASP A 519 -10.52 16.10 17.34
CA ASP A 519 -9.10 15.88 17.61
C ASP A 519 -8.22 17.09 17.22
N PHE A 520 -8.57 17.79 16.14
CA PHE A 520 -7.80 18.88 15.53
C PHE A 520 -8.70 20.08 15.14
N PRO A 521 -9.40 20.72 16.10
CA PRO A 521 -10.37 21.78 15.82
C PRO A 521 -9.76 22.95 15.04
N GLN A 522 -8.52 23.32 15.34
CA GLN A 522 -7.82 24.43 14.69
C GLN A 522 -7.61 24.26 13.18
N LEU A 523 -7.56 23.02 12.67
CA LEU A 523 -7.32 22.75 11.24
C LEU A 523 -8.60 22.84 10.41
N ILE A 524 -9.77 22.73 11.04
CA ILE A 524 -11.07 22.66 10.39
C ILE A 524 -11.87 23.96 10.54
N LEU A 525 -11.65 24.69 11.64
CA LEU A 525 -12.47 25.82 12.05
C LEU A 525 -12.70 26.87 10.94
N TYR A 526 -11.63 27.30 10.27
CA TYR A 526 -11.74 28.33 9.22
C TYR A 526 -12.58 27.85 8.04
N SER A 527 -12.33 26.63 7.53
CA SER A 527 -13.06 26.07 6.39
C SER A 527 -14.56 25.97 6.66
N VAL A 528 -14.94 25.59 7.89
CA VAL A 528 -16.34 25.45 8.30
C VAL A 528 -17.04 26.80 8.45
N VAL A 529 -16.40 27.75 9.13
CA VAL A 529 -16.97 29.10 9.33
C VAL A 529 -17.17 29.79 7.98
N VAL A 530 -16.19 29.70 7.09
CA VAL A 530 -16.30 30.25 5.72
C VAL A 530 -17.45 29.59 4.96
N GLY A 531 -17.53 28.26 4.95
CA GLY A 531 -18.59 27.52 4.25
C GLY A 531 -20.02 27.87 4.69
N ILE A 532 -20.22 28.10 6.00
CA ILE A 532 -21.52 28.53 6.56
C ILE A 532 -21.83 29.99 6.21
N THR A 533 -20.83 30.86 6.14
CA THR A 533 -21.08 32.27 5.79
C THR A 533 -21.43 32.46 4.32
N ASP A 534 -20.97 31.58 3.42
CA ASP A 534 -21.33 31.62 1.99
C ASP A 534 -22.77 31.16 1.72
N ASP A 535 -23.39 30.41 2.64
CA ASP A 535 -24.83 30.07 2.66
C ASP A 535 -25.73 31.33 2.55
N SER A 536 -25.28 32.46 3.11
CA SER A 536 -26.01 33.73 3.04
C SER A 536 -26.03 34.37 1.64
N LYS A 537 -25.04 34.09 0.80
CA LYS A 537 -25.01 34.52 -0.61
C LYS A 537 -25.83 33.58 -1.49
N MET A 538 -25.70 32.27 -1.28
CA MET A 538 -26.43 31.26 -2.06
C MET A 538 -27.96 31.37 -1.85
N ARG A 539 -28.43 31.63 -0.62
CA ARG A 539 -29.85 31.89 -0.36
C ARG A 539 -30.39 33.19 -0.96
N ARG A 540 -29.54 34.22 -1.13
CA ARG A 540 -29.92 35.48 -1.79
C ARG A 540 -30.03 35.35 -3.31
N ILE A 541 -29.23 34.47 -3.92
CA ILE A 541 -29.32 34.15 -5.35
C ILE A 541 -30.63 33.38 -5.62
N LYS A 542 -30.93 32.35 -4.80
CA LYS A 542 -32.21 31.61 -4.86
C LYS A 542 -33.45 32.51 -4.78
N SER A 543 -33.50 33.45 -3.83
CA SER A 543 -34.66 34.37 -3.72
C SER A 543 -34.81 35.32 -4.91
N ARG A 544 -33.75 35.54 -5.69
CA ARG A 544 -33.75 36.43 -6.83
C ARG A 544 -34.22 35.71 -8.10
N ASP A 545 -33.88 34.43 -8.24
CA ASP A 545 -34.33 33.59 -9.35
C ASP A 545 -35.80 33.16 -9.17
N ASP A 546 -36.25 32.77 -7.97
CA ASP A 546 -37.67 32.49 -7.67
C ASP A 546 -38.60 33.68 -8.01
N ASN A 547 -38.12 34.91 -7.78
CA ASN A 547 -38.84 36.14 -8.10
C ASN A 547 -38.87 36.45 -9.62
N ILE A 548 -37.96 35.89 -10.42
CA ILE A 548 -37.95 36.05 -11.88
C ILE A 548 -39.00 35.12 -12.51
N TYR A 549 -39.14 33.89 -12.02
CA TYR A 549 -40.19 32.95 -12.45
C TYR A 549 -41.60 33.42 -12.07
N GLN A 550 -41.78 34.04 -10.90
CA GLN A 550 -43.05 34.70 -10.53
C GLN A 550 -43.36 35.95 -11.35
N ARG A 551 -42.35 36.62 -11.93
CA ARG A 551 -42.55 37.80 -12.78
C ARG A 551 -42.92 37.43 -14.22
N LYS A 552 -42.46 36.28 -14.74
CA LYS A 552 -42.86 35.76 -16.07
C LYS A 552 -44.27 35.15 -16.08
N SER A 553 -44.72 34.56 -14.97
CA SER A 553 -46.09 34.04 -14.82
C SER A 553 -47.16 35.12 -14.63
N ALA A 554 -46.75 36.37 -14.37
CA ALA A 554 -47.65 37.50 -14.17
C ALA A 554 -47.80 38.43 -15.42
N SER A 555 -47.09 38.17 -16.53
CA SER A 555 -47.13 39.04 -17.73
C SER A 555 -48.03 38.55 -18.87
N THR A 556 -48.85 37.50 -18.67
CA THR A 556 -49.70 36.93 -19.74
C THR A 556 -51.19 37.27 -19.59
N HIS A 557 -51.52 38.40 -18.96
CA HIS A 557 -52.89 38.94 -19.00
C HIS A 557 -52.85 40.45 -19.17
N GLU A 558 -52.94 40.91 -20.43
CA GLU A 558 -53.88 41.97 -20.82
C GLU A 558 -53.99 42.13 -22.35
N SER A 559 -55.24 42.22 -22.80
CA SER A 559 -55.80 42.73 -24.07
C SER A 559 -55.78 41.90 -25.36
N GLU A 560 -57.01 41.58 -25.77
CA GLU A 560 -57.53 41.11 -27.06
C GLU A 560 -57.27 42.12 -28.20
N ASP A 561 -56.91 41.65 -29.42
CA ASP A 561 -57.77 41.72 -30.62
C ASP A 561 -57.05 41.45 -31.97
N GLU A 562 -57.80 40.75 -32.84
CA GLU A 562 -57.75 40.65 -34.33
C GLU A 562 -56.71 39.77 -35.08
N LYS A 563 -57.23 38.61 -35.54
CA LYS A 563 -57.20 38.00 -36.91
C LYS A 563 -55.90 38.08 -37.75
N SER A 564 -55.34 36.94 -38.16
CA SER A 564 -55.69 36.20 -39.40
C SER A 564 -54.60 35.21 -39.84
N GLN A 565 -55.03 34.00 -40.21
CA GLN A 565 -54.58 33.15 -41.33
C GLN A 565 -53.16 32.53 -41.32
N ASP A 566 -53.17 31.18 -41.33
CA ASP A 566 -52.28 30.22 -41.98
C ASP A 566 -50.75 30.47 -41.97
N ASP A 567 -50.02 29.58 -41.29
CA ASP A 567 -49.05 28.70 -41.96
C ASP A 567 -48.75 27.46 -41.10
N ILE A 568 -48.61 26.34 -41.80
CA ILE A 568 -48.24 25.01 -41.33
C ILE A 568 -46.74 24.99 -41.09
N ASP A 569 -46.29 24.37 -39.99
CA ASP A 569 -45.05 23.56 -39.81
C ASP A 569 -45.14 22.99 -38.37
N GLU A 570 -45.47 21.71 -38.16
CA GLU A 570 -44.52 20.59 -38.00
C GLU A 570 -43.26 20.97 -37.21
N ASP A 571 -43.29 20.75 -35.89
CA ASP A 571 -42.24 20.08 -35.10
C ASP A 571 -42.62 20.10 -33.60
N ASP A 572 -43.44 19.13 -33.16
CA ASP A 572 -43.62 18.78 -31.74
C ASP A 572 -42.73 17.55 -31.43
N GLU A 573 -41.41 17.76 -31.26
CA GLU A 573 -40.48 16.80 -30.63
C GLU A 573 -39.32 17.53 -29.90
N GLU A 574 -39.63 18.45 -28.97
CA GLU A 574 -38.61 19.07 -28.06
C GLU A 574 -38.97 18.91 -26.55
N ASP A 575 -39.88 18.01 -26.16
CA ASP A 575 -40.31 17.86 -24.76
C ASP A 575 -39.45 16.88 -23.90
N ASP A 576 -38.52 16.12 -24.48
CA ASP A 576 -37.68 15.17 -23.70
C ASP A 576 -36.36 15.77 -23.18
N ASP A 577 -35.87 16.87 -23.76
CA ASP A 577 -34.62 17.52 -23.34
C ASP A 577 -34.83 18.55 -22.21
N GLU A 578 -36.00 19.21 -22.14
CA GLU A 578 -36.32 20.16 -21.05
C GLU A 578 -36.58 19.46 -19.70
N GLU A 579 -37.22 18.28 -19.67
CA GLU A 579 -37.44 17.51 -18.43
C GLU A 579 -36.12 17.00 -17.81
N MET A 580 -35.13 16.64 -18.63
CA MET A 580 -33.80 16.22 -18.14
C MET A 580 -32.99 17.39 -17.57
N GLU A 581 -33.08 18.59 -18.15
CA GLU A 581 -32.42 19.78 -17.61
C GLU A 581 -33.03 20.20 -16.25
N GLU A 582 -34.35 20.07 -16.09
CA GLU A 582 -35.04 20.35 -14.83
C GLU A 582 -34.67 19.35 -13.71
N GLU A 583 -34.58 18.05 -14.00
CA GLU A 583 -34.16 17.03 -13.03
C GLU A 583 -32.71 17.23 -12.55
N ASP A 584 -31.79 17.55 -13.47
CA ASP A 584 -30.38 17.80 -13.17
C ASP A 584 -30.20 19.04 -12.26
N ASP A 585 -31.02 20.07 -12.44
CA ASP A 585 -30.97 21.29 -11.64
C ASP A 585 -31.58 21.11 -10.24
N ILE A 586 -32.61 20.26 -10.11
CA ILE A 586 -33.14 19.83 -8.81
C ILE A 586 -32.09 19.02 -8.04
N GLU A 587 -31.40 18.07 -8.69
CA GLU A 587 -30.41 17.22 -8.01
C GLU A 587 -29.17 18.02 -7.55
N LYS A 588 -28.67 18.95 -8.38
CA LYS A 588 -27.60 19.89 -7.97
C LYS A 588 -28.02 20.72 -6.76
N GLN A 589 -29.27 21.14 -6.71
CA GLN A 589 -29.83 21.92 -5.61
C GLN A 589 -29.91 21.10 -4.32
N GLU A 590 -30.35 19.84 -4.40
CA GLU A 590 -30.38 18.93 -3.26
C GLU A 590 -28.98 18.66 -2.70
N ASN A 591 -28.00 18.43 -3.57
CA ASN A 591 -26.60 18.22 -3.19
C ASN A 591 -26.01 19.44 -2.48
N ALA A 592 -26.30 20.65 -2.96
CA ALA A 592 -25.87 21.89 -2.32
C ALA A 592 -26.50 22.09 -0.92
N VAL A 593 -27.78 21.72 -0.74
CA VAL A 593 -28.44 21.75 0.56
C VAL A 593 -27.84 20.72 1.51
N ALA A 594 -27.58 19.50 1.02
CA ALA A 594 -26.93 18.45 1.80
C ALA A 594 -25.53 18.87 2.27
N MET A 595 -24.72 19.48 1.40
CA MET A 595 -23.41 20.05 1.77
C MET A 595 -23.55 21.07 2.91
N GLN A 596 -24.53 21.98 2.83
CA GLN A 596 -24.75 22.97 3.89
C GLN A 596 -25.15 22.34 5.22
N ASN A 597 -25.95 21.27 5.18
CA ASN A 597 -26.29 20.50 6.37
C ASN A 597 -25.03 19.86 6.99
N SER A 598 -24.12 19.32 6.18
CA SER A 598 -22.82 18.80 6.64
C SER A 598 -21.98 19.87 7.35
N PHE A 599 -21.87 21.08 6.78
CA PHE A 599 -21.17 22.19 7.42
C PHE A 599 -21.77 22.57 8.78
N ARG A 600 -23.11 22.62 8.87
CA ARG A 600 -23.81 22.89 10.14
C ARG A 600 -23.55 21.83 11.19
N LEU A 601 -23.55 20.55 10.82
CA LEU A 601 -23.24 19.45 11.73
C LEU A 601 -21.82 19.59 12.31
N ILE A 602 -20.83 19.87 11.46
CA ILE A 602 -19.44 20.06 11.90
C ILE A 602 -19.33 21.30 12.81
N TYR A 603 -20.00 22.41 12.46
CA TYR A 603 -20.00 23.63 13.26
C TYR A 603 -20.61 23.46 14.64
N ASN A 604 -21.71 22.70 14.75
CA ASN A 604 -22.34 22.42 16.04
C ASN A 604 -21.35 21.73 16.99
N VAL A 605 -20.64 20.71 16.49
CA VAL A 605 -19.62 20.00 17.27
C VAL A 605 -18.46 20.93 17.68
N LEU A 606 -17.98 21.79 16.78
CA LEU A 606 -16.94 22.77 17.11
C LEU A 606 -17.42 23.78 18.17
N SER A 607 -18.68 24.21 18.06
CA SER A 607 -19.30 25.17 18.99
C SER A 607 -19.50 24.55 20.38
N GLU A 608 -19.84 23.27 20.46
CA GLU A 608 -19.89 22.51 21.71
C GLU A 608 -18.50 22.40 22.37
N THR A 609 -17.46 22.20 21.55
CA THR A 609 -16.09 22.00 22.07
C THR A 609 -15.47 23.32 22.55
N ASN A 610 -15.63 24.42 21.81
CA ASN A 610 -15.12 25.74 22.19
C ASN A 610 -15.91 26.90 21.54
N SER A 611 -17.10 27.18 22.08
CA SER A 611 -17.99 28.24 21.60
C SER A 611 -17.33 29.62 21.49
N HIS A 612 -16.45 29.97 22.44
CA HIS A 612 -15.79 31.27 22.47
C HIS A 612 -14.86 31.48 21.27
N VAL A 613 -13.98 30.51 20.98
CA VAL A 613 -13.06 30.59 19.84
C VAL A 613 -13.81 30.59 18.52
N VAL A 614 -14.87 29.79 18.40
CA VAL A 614 -15.74 29.77 17.21
C VAL A 614 -16.39 31.15 16.99
N GLY A 615 -16.92 31.77 18.04
CA GLY A 615 -17.50 33.10 17.99
C GLY A 615 -16.50 34.18 17.57
N GLN A 616 -15.28 34.14 18.12
CA GLN A 616 -14.21 35.06 17.74
C GLN A 616 -13.80 34.92 16.27
N VAL A 617 -13.62 33.68 15.77
CA VAL A 617 -13.26 33.44 14.37
C VAL A 617 -14.39 33.86 13.44
N LYS A 618 -15.66 33.65 13.81
CA LYS A 618 -16.81 34.14 13.05
C LYS A 618 -16.81 35.66 12.92
N LEU A 619 -16.56 36.38 14.02
CA LEU A 619 -16.43 37.84 14.01
C LEU A 619 -15.25 38.28 13.15
N PHE A 620 -14.10 37.61 13.29
CA PHE A 620 -12.90 37.90 12.52
C PHE A 620 -13.11 37.73 11.01
N VAL A 621 -13.71 36.63 10.56
CA VAL A 621 -14.04 36.40 9.14
C VAL A 621 -15.03 37.45 8.63
N HIS A 622 -16.01 37.84 9.44
CA HIS A 622 -16.96 38.89 9.09
C HIS A 622 -16.26 40.25 8.88
N GLU A 623 -15.38 40.64 9.80
CA GLU A 623 -14.61 41.87 9.70
C GLU A 623 -13.63 41.86 8.53
N LEU A 624 -12.95 40.74 8.24
CA LEU A 624 -12.09 40.63 7.07
C LEU A 624 -12.85 40.84 5.77
N ARG A 625 -14.04 40.23 5.62
CA ARG A 625 -14.90 40.44 4.45
C ARG A 625 -15.37 41.90 4.33
N ARG A 626 -15.64 42.56 5.46
CA ARG A 626 -16.00 43.98 5.50
C ARG A 626 -14.86 44.87 5.03
N VAL A 627 -13.61 44.55 5.40
CA VAL A 627 -12.42 45.34 5.06
C VAL A 627 -11.94 45.11 3.62
N THR A 628 -12.14 43.92 3.05
CA THR A 628 -11.78 43.64 1.64
C THR A 628 -12.62 44.40 0.62
N VAL A 629 -13.77 44.92 1.04
CA VAL A 629 -14.59 45.82 0.24
C VAL A 629 -14.32 47.23 0.75
N LEU A 630 -13.31 47.90 0.19
CA LEU A 630 -13.23 49.34 0.32
C LEU A 630 -14.47 49.89 -0.35
N TRP A 631 -15.33 50.55 0.41
CA TRP A 631 -16.56 51.16 -0.11
C TRP A 631 -16.28 52.17 -1.23
N ASP A 632 -15.04 52.64 -1.34
CA ASP A 632 -14.58 53.56 -2.38
C ASP A 632 -14.17 52.85 -3.71
N GLU A 633 -14.09 51.52 -3.74
CA GLU A 633 -13.73 50.71 -4.93
C GLU A 633 -14.93 50.00 -5.61
N LEU A 634 -16.10 49.97 -4.97
CA LEU A 634 -17.38 49.48 -5.53
C LEU A 634 -18.15 50.60 -6.22
#